data_AF-A0A8X6WZA0-F1
#
_entry.id   AF-A0A8X6WZA0-F1
#
_cell.length_a   1.000
_cell.length_b   1.000
_cell.length_c   1.000
_cell.angle_alpha   90.00
_cell.angle_beta   90.00
_cell.angle_gamma   90.00
#
_symmetry.space_group_name_H-M   'P 1'
#
loop_
_entity.id
_entity.type
_entity.pdbx_description
1 polymer ?
#
loop_
_entity_poly.entity_id
_entity_poly.type
_entity_poly.pdbx_seq_one_letter_code
_entity_poly.pdbx_strand_id
1 'polypeptide(L)'
;MIRSLSPESASKRQRTVDIETSNRYSDLQVEDSPAPENKDVSRALPPQAPDHHPQSRLTTQGPPCILKNTPKHIIPSEASLKQKKLESYTCQLSEEKELKAVIRGMPSDMPPQHIIESLLDFGITVSDCRVMINRKTDLPMPLFLPKNEINKDVYNITEICYKKVKIKPLDKKKGPAQCFRCQGFFHSSKFCTRNAK
;
A
#
# COMPACT_ATOMS: atom_id res chain seq x y z
N MET A 1 46.51 8.93 -50.32
CA MET A 1 45.35 9.49 -51.04
C MET A 1 44.24 9.72 -50.03
N ILE A 2 44.02 10.98 -49.66
CA ILE A 2 43.09 11.43 -48.62
C ILE A 2 41.73 11.63 -49.30
N ARG A 3 40.68 10.94 -48.85
CA ARG A 3 39.30 11.17 -49.31
C ARG A 3 38.62 12.18 -48.39
N SER A 4 38.52 13.41 -48.89
CA SER A 4 37.67 14.48 -48.38
C SER A 4 36.20 14.19 -48.72
N LEU A 5 35.32 14.30 -47.72
CA LEU A 5 33.88 14.42 -47.93
C LEU A 5 33.45 15.76 -47.34
N SER A 6 32.84 16.59 -48.18
CA SER A 6 32.12 17.81 -47.78
C SER A 6 30.60 17.55 -47.78
N PRO A 7 29.80 18.37 -47.10
CA PRO A 7 28.45 18.05 -46.66
C PRO A 7 27.38 18.52 -47.67
N GLU A 8 26.30 17.76 -47.79
CA GLU A 8 25.07 18.24 -48.43
C GLU A 8 23.89 18.27 -47.45
N SER A 9 23.12 19.32 -47.61
CA SER A 9 22.24 19.99 -46.66
C SER A 9 20.79 19.47 -46.65
N ALA A 10 20.09 19.88 -45.58
CA ALA A 10 18.73 19.52 -45.17
C ALA A 10 17.62 19.69 -46.23
N SER A 11 16.61 18.82 -46.14
CA SER A 11 15.22 19.17 -46.52
C SER A 11 14.23 18.52 -45.55
N LYS A 12 13.58 19.37 -44.75
CA LYS A 12 12.63 19.04 -43.69
C LYS A 12 11.22 19.05 -44.29
N ARG A 13 10.63 17.87 -44.56
CA ARG A 13 9.20 17.78 -44.89
C ARG A 13 8.38 17.80 -43.59
N GLN A 14 7.81 18.96 -43.28
CA GLN A 14 6.71 19.08 -42.33
C GLN A 14 5.48 18.40 -42.94
N ARG A 15 4.92 17.39 -42.27
CA ARG A 15 3.55 16.96 -42.52
C ARG A 15 2.66 17.74 -41.56
N THR A 16 1.88 18.67 -42.10
CA THR A 16 0.69 19.19 -41.43
C THR A 16 -0.38 18.10 -41.54
N VAL A 17 -0.97 17.73 -40.41
CA VAL A 17 -2.21 16.95 -40.36
C VAL A 17 -3.26 17.85 -39.75
N ASP A 18 -4.23 18.20 -40.58
CA ASP A 18 -5.39 19.00 -40.25
C ASP A 18 -6.23 18.30 -39.18
N ILE A 19 -6.48 18.97 -38.07
CA ILE A 19 -7.37 18.49 -37.01
C ILE A 19 -8.75 19.05 -37.32
N GLU A 20 -9.57 18.26 -38.04
CA GLU A 20 -11.01 18.50 -38.11
C GLU A 20 -11.65 18.09 -36.78
N THR A 21 -12.09 19.09 -36.04
CA THR A 21 -12.98 18.96 -34.89
C THR A 21 -14.39 18.58 -35.36
N SER A 22 -14.86 17.38 -35.01
CA SER A 22 -16.29 17.09 -35.03
C SER A 22 -16.71 16.38 -33.73
N ASN A 23 -17.28 17.18 -32.84
CA ASN A 23 -17.96 16.75 -31.62
C ASN A 23 -19.31 16.14 -32.04
N ARG A 24 -19.45 14.82 -32.02
CA ARG A 24 -20.71 14.10 -32.25
C ARG A 24 -20.95 13.10 -31.12
N TYR A 25 -21.50 13.59 -30.01
CA TYR A 25 -22.25 12.74 -29.10
C TYR A 25 -23.31 13.57 -28.37
N SER A 26 -24.36 13.89 -29.12
CA SER A 26 -25.63 14.38 -28.62
C SER A 26 -26.68 13.66 -29.44
N ASP A 27 -27.11 12.49 -28.95
CA ASP A 27 -28.39 11.84 -29.25
C ASP A 27 -28.41 10.45 -28.57
N LEU A 28 -28.70 10.43 -27.27
CA LEU A 28 -29.43 9.31 -26.67
C LEU A 28 -30.60 9.91 -25.92
N GLN A 29 -31.78 9.73 -26.51
CA GLN A 29 -33.08 10.14 -26.00
C GLN A 29 -33.37 9.40 -24.69
N VAL A 30 -33.76 10.18 -23.69
CA VAL A 30 -34.36 9.71 -22.44
C VAL A 30 -35.83 9.49 -22.73
N GLU A 31 -36.26 8.23 -22.81
CA GLU A 31 -37.68 7.89 -22.82
C GLU A 31 -38.16 7.71 -21.38
N ASP A 32 -39.02 8.63 -20.94
CA ASP A 32 -39.77 8.59 -19.69
C ASP A 32 -40.82 7.46 -19.74
N SER A 33 -40.88 6.63 -18.69
CA SER A 33 -42.01 5.72 -18.47
C SER A 33 -42.27 5.51 -16.98
N PRO A 34 -43.55 5.33 -16.59
CA PRO A 34 -44.07 5.78 -15.30
C PRO A 34 -43.87 4.79 -14.15
N ALA A 35 -43.88 5.34 -12.94
CA ALA A 35 -43.72 4.64 -11.67
C ALA A 35 -44.80 3.56 -11.43
N PRO A 36 -44.42 2.33 -11.04
CA PRO A 36 -45.38 1.38 -10.48
C PRO A 36 -45.53 1.54 -8.97
N GLU A 37 -46.80 1.49 -8.56
CA GLU A 37 -47.36 1.63 -7.21
C GLU A 37 -46.79 0.65 -6.18
N ASN A 38 -46.68 1.15 -4.95
CA ASN A 38 -46.30 0.42 -3.74
C ASN A 38 -47.28 -0.73 -3.46
N LYS A 39 -46.76 -1.95 -3.35
CA LYS A 39 -47.44 -3.05 -2.65
C LYS A 39 -46.58 -3.48 -1.48
N ASP A 40 -47.14 -3.30 -0.29
CA ASP A 40 -46.63 -3.75 1.00
C ASP A 40 -46.06 -5.17 0.96
N VAL A 41 -44.77 -5.30 1.24
CA VAL A 41 -44.18 -6.55 1.71
C VAL A 41 -43.40 -6.23 2.97
N SER A 42 -44.06 -6.43 4.11
CA SER A 42 -43.47 -6.43 5.44
C SER A 42 -42.40 -7.51 5.54
N ARG A 43 -41.16 -7.19 5.16
CA ARG A 43 -39.99 -8.05 5.40
C ARG A 43 -39.35 -7.61 6.70
N ALA A 44 -39.55 -8.40 7.75
CA ALA A 44 -38.91 -8.22 9.05
C ALA A 44 -37.39 -8.02 8.88
N LEU A 45 -36.85 -6.97 9.50
CA LEU A 45 -35.41 -6.78 9.60
C LEU A 45 -34.80 -8.01 10.30
N PRO A 46 -33.70 -8.57 9.78
CA PRO A 46 -32.94 -9.55 10.55
C PRO A 46 -32.47 -8.89 11.86
N PRO A 47 -32.50 -9.61 12.99
CA PRO A 47 -32.05 -9.07 14.27
C PRO A 47 -30.61 -8.57 14.12
N GLN A 48 -30.39 -7.31 14.49
CA GLN A 48 -29.06 -6.71 14.54
C GLN A 48 -28.19 -7.60 15.42
N ALA A 49 -27.12 -8.13 14.83
CA ALA A 49 -26.07 -8.80 15.60
C ALA A 49 -25.53 -7.79 16.62
N PRO A 50 -25.29 -8.18 17.88
CA PRO A 50 -24.78 -7.26 18.88
C PRO A 50 -23.47 -6.65 18.37
N ASP A 51 -23.40 -5.32 18.40
CA ASP A 51 -22.20 -4.54 18.13
C ASP A 51 -21.11 -4.94 19.12
N HIS A 52 -20.36 -5.99 18.79
CA HIS A 52 -19.11 -6.31 19.44
C HIS A 52 -18.06 -5.36 18.88
N HIS A 53 -18.09 -4.13 19.40
CA HIS A 53 -16.88 -3.33 19.53
C HIS A 53 -15.83 -4.25 20.18
N PRO A 54 -14.61 -4.42 19.60
CA PRO A 54 -13.60 -5.26 20.22
C PRO A 54 -13.07 -4.50 21.44
N GLN A 55 -13.80 -4.58 22.55
CA GLN A 55 -13.24 -4.30 23.85
C GLN A 55 -12.04 -5.24 23.98
N SER A 56 -10.86 -4.64 24.05
CA SER A 56 -9.61 -5.32 24.34
C SER A 56 -9.78 -6.06 25.67
N ARG A 57 -10.19 -7.33 25.59
CA ARG A 57 -10.24 -8.23 26.74
C ARG A 57 -8.78 -8.50 27.09
N LEU A 58 -8.25 -7.70 28.02
CA LEU A 58 -7.02 -8.03 28.75
C LEU A 58 -7.27 -9.39 29.40
N THR A 59 -6.82 -10.46 28.77
CA THR A 59 -6.97 -11.80 29.32
C THR A 59 -5.99 -11.93 30.48
N THR A 60 -6.53 -12.18 31.67
CA THR A 60 -5.83 -12.34 32.95
C THR A 60 -4.86 -13.54 32.99
N GLN A 61 -4.63 -14.24 31.88
CA GLN A 61 -3.76 -15.43 31.84
C GLN A 61 -2.70 -15.40 30.72
N GLY A 62 -2.47 -14.23 30.09
CA GLY A 62 -1.37 -14.03 29.16
C GLY A 62 -0.33 -13.05 29.73
N PRO A 63 0.99 -13.30 29.58
CA PRO A 63 2.00 -12.34 30.01
C PRO A 63 1.79 -10.95 29.39
N PRO A 64 2.03 -9.85 30.12
CA PRO A 64 1.63 -8.50 29.75
C PRO A 64 2.27 -8.03 28.44
N CYS A 65 1.48 -7.32 27.63
CA CYS A 65 1.92 -6.63 26.44
C CYS A 65 2.58 -5.30 26.85
N ILE A 66 3.85 -5.08 26.49
CA ILE A 66 4.52 -3.79 26.76
C ILE A 66 4.30 -2.88 25.54
N LEU A 67 3.59 -1.78 25.74
CA LEU A 67 3.57 -0.67 24.79
C LEU A 67 4.83 0.16 25.01
N LYS A 68 5.69 0.26 24.00
CA LYS A 68 6.84 1.18 24.03
C LYS A 68 6.27 2.59 24.22
N ASN A 69 6.70 3.31 25.26
CA ASN A 69 6.45 4.75 25.48
C ASN A 69 5.07 5.18 26.03
N THR A 70 4.47 4.45 26.97
CA THR A 70 3.38 5.04 27.79
C THR A 70 3.97 5.83 28.97
N PRO A 71 3.54 7.09 29.21
CA PRO A 71 3.89 7.79 30.43
C PRO A 71 3.19 7.13 31.63
N LYS A 72 4.00 6.58 32.54
CA LYS A 72 3.66 6.31 33.96
C LYS A 72 2.41 5.49 34.28
N HIS A 73 2.03 4.50 33.48
CA HIS A 73 1.19 3.40 33.97
C HIS A 73 2.01 2.10 34.00
N ILE A 74 2.35 1.65 35.22
CA ILE A 74 2.63 0.28 35.71
C ILE A 74 2.96 -0.80 34.65
N ILE A 75 3.85 -0.52 33.70
CA ILE A 75 4.37 -1.51 32.75
C ILE A 75 5.89 -1.52 32.96
N PRO A 76 6.44 -2.61 33.50
CA PRO A 76 7.87 -2.67 33.76
C PRO A 76 8.65 -2.60 32.43
N SER A 77 9.78 -1.88 32.44
CA SER A 77 10.60 -1.68 31.25
C SER A 77 11.19 -3.01 30.76
N GLU A 78 11.53 -3.12 29.47
CA GLU A 78 12.15 -4.34 28.93
C GLU A 78 13.37 -4.81 29.74
N ALA A 79 14.16 -3.86 30.24
CA ALA A 79 15.32 -4.14 31.09
C ALA A 79 14.93 -4.79 32.42
N SER A 80 13.89 -4.29 33.09
CA SER A 80 13.41 -4.83 34.36
C SER A 80 12.80 -6.23 34.22
N LEU A 81 12.16 -6.56 33.10
CA LEU A 81 11.64 -7.93 32.88
C LEU A 81 12.74 -8.92 32.53
N LYS A 82 13.77 -8.48 31.78
CA LYS A 82 14.95 -9.31 31.50
C LYS A 82 15.67 -9.69 32.79
N GLN A 83 15.85 -8.75 33.72
CA GLN A 83 16.42 -9.02 35.04
C GLN A 83 15.58 -10.02 35.85
N LYS A 84 14.25 -9.92 35.77
CA LYS A 84 13.32 -10.81 36.47
C LYS A 84 13.07 -12.14 35.72
N LYS A 85 13.72 -12.37 34.56
CA LYS A 85 13.53 -13.54 33.69
C LYS A 85 12.05 -13.83 33.37
N LEU A 86 11.26 -12.77 33.18
CA LEU A 86 9.84 -12.89 32.87
C LEU A 86 9.59 -12.98 31.37
N GLU A 87 8.81 -13.98 30.97
CA GLU A 87 8.34 -14.12 29.59
C GLU A 87 7.47 -12.93 29.20
N SER A 88 7.81 -12.24 28.12
CA SER A 88 7.12 -11.02 27.71
C SER A 88 7.18 -10.81 26.20
N TYR A 89 6.49 -9.78 25.74
CA TYR A 89 6.64 -9.28 24.38
C TYR A 89 6.37 -7.78 24.33
N THR A 90 7.03 -7.11 23.37
CA THR A 90 6.85 -5.67 23.17
C THR A 90 6.18 -5.39 21.83
N CYS A 91 5.32 -4.38 21.83
CA CYS A 91 4.60 -3.96 20.63
C CYS A 91 5.30 -2.75 20.02
N GLN A 92 5.59 -2.82 18.72
CA GLN A 92 6.11 -1.69 17.96
C GLN A 92 5.02 -0.62 17.80
N LEU A 93 5.40 0.63 18.11
CA LEU A 93 4.53 1.79 17.92
C LEU A 93 4.20 2.00 16.44
N SER A 94 3.11 2.68 16.16
CA SER A 94 2.71 2.99 14.78
C SER A 94 3.69 3.94 14.08
N GLU A 95 4.35 4.81 14.85
CA GLU A 95 5.34 5.79 14.35
C GLU A 95 6.71 5.15 14.05
N GLU A 96 7.10 4.13 14.83
CA GLU A 96 8.33 3.35 14.60
C GLU A 96 8.20 2.42 13.39
N LYS A 97 6.98 2.20 12.87
CA LYS A 97 6.76 1.31 11.72
C LYS A 97 7.16 2.01 10.43
N GLU A 98 8.10 1.39 9.73
CA GLU A 98 8.44 1.72 8.35
C GLU A 98 7.16 1.83 7.49
N LEU A 99 7.05 2.95 6.78
CA LEU A 99 5.97 3.15 5.82
C LEU A 99 6.18 2.25 4.61
N LYS A 100 5.09 1.65 4.15
CA LYS A 100 5.09 0.78 2.98
C LYS A 100 4.06 1.29 1.99
N ALA A 101 4.48 1.49 0.76
CA ALA A 101 3.65 2.00 -0.31
C ALA A 101 3.65 1.05 -1.51
N VAL A 102 2.57 1.05 -2.28
CA VAL A 102 2.42 0.36 -3.55
C VAL A 102 2.05 1.38 -4.60
N ILE A 103 2.82 1.41 -5.68
CA ILE A 103 2.58 2.26 -6.84
C ILE A 103 1.68 1.48 -7.79
N ARG A 104 0.51 2.03 -8.12
CA ARG A 104 -0.45 1.47 -9.07
C ARG A 104 -0.54 2.34 -10.32
N GLY A 105 -0.90 1.73 -11.45
CA GLY A 105 -1.11 2.44 -12.72
C GLY A 105 0.12 2.48 -13.62
N MET A 106 1.18 1.71 -13.30
CA MET A 106 2.34 1.53 -14.18
C MET A 106 2.27 0.19 -14.91
N PRO A 107 2.74 0.10 -16.16
CA PRO A 107 2.90 -1.17 -16.87
C PRO A 107 3.85 -2.11 -16.14
N SER A 108 3.58 -3.41 -16.15
CA SER A 108 4.47 -4.46 -15.59
C SER A 108 5.85 -4.49 -16.24
N ASP A 109 5.94 -4.08 -17.50
CA ASP A 109 7.13 -4.20 -18.34
C ASP A 109 8.11 -3.03 -18.15
N MET A 110 7.72 -2.03 -17.36
CA MET A 110 8.58 -0.89 -17.06
C MET A 110 9.75 -1.31 -16.16
N PRO A 111 10.99 -0.92 -16.49
CA PRO A 111 12.14 -1.21 -15.65
C PRO A 111 12.01 -0.44 -14.31
N PRO A 112 12.19 -1.10 -13.15
CA PRO A 112 12.05 -0.48 -11.84
C PRO A 112 13.02 0.68 -11.59
N GLN A 113 14.15 0.72 -12.31
CA GLN A 113 15.17 1.76 -12.21
C GLN A 113 14.60 3.16 -12.50
N HIS A 114 13.79 3.31 -13.55
CA HIS A 114 13.18 4.60 -13.89
C HIS A 114 12.22 5.11 -12.82
N ILE A 115 11.57 4.19 -12.10
CA ILE A 115 10.71 4.56 -10.97
C ILE A 115 11.57 5.07 -9.81
N ILE A 116 12.72 4.43 -9.55
CA ILE A 116 13.65 4.86 -8.49
C ILE A 116 14.22 6.24 -8.82
N GLU A 117 14.67 6.47 -10.06
CA GLU A 117 15.17 7.76 -10.55
C GLU A 117 14.09 8.86 -10.40
N SER A 118 12.87 8.58 -10.85
CA SER A 118 11.77 9.55 -10.73
C SER A 118 11.44 9.88 -9.29
N LEU A 119 11.47 8.89 -8.38
CA LEU A 119 11.25 9.13 -6.95
C LEU A 119 12.38 9.95 -6.32
N LEU A 120 13.61 9.76 -6.80
CA LEU A 120 14.77 10.56 -6.39
C LEU A 120 14.61 12.03 -6.80
N ASP A 121 14.09 12.30 -8.00
CA ASP A 121 13.80 13.66 -8.48
C ASP A 121 12.76 14.37 -7.60
N PHE A 122 11.82 13.62 -7.01
CA PHE A 122 10.88 14.13 -6.01
C PHE A 122 11.48 14.28 -4.60
N GLY A 123 12.77 14.00 -4.41
CA GLY A 123 13.46 14.06 -3.12
C GLY A 123 13.23 12.85 -2.22
N ILE A 124 12.71 11.74 -2.75
CA ILE A 124 12.44 10.50 -2.00
C ILE A 124 13.49 9.45 -2.36
N THR A 125 14.33 9.09 -1.40
CA THR A 125 15.36 8.08 -1.59
C THR A 125 14.80 6.67 -1.40
N VAL A 126 14.84 5.85 -2.45
CA VAL A 126 14.39 4.45 -2.44
C VAL A 126 15.55 3.56 -2.86
N SER A 127 15.95 2.57 -2.04
CA SER A 127 17.11 1.73 -2.41
C SER A 127 16.80 0.61 -3.40
N ASP A 128 15.54 0.15 -3.49
CA ASP A 128 15.13 -0.93 -4.40
C ASP A 128 13.63 -0.79 -4.70
N CYS A 129 13.22 -1.18 -5.91
CA CYS A 129 11.82 -1.22 -6.33
C CYS A 129 11.57 -2.54 -7.05
N ARG A 130 10.51 -3.26 -6.63
CA ARG A 130 10.18 -4.57 -7.19
C ARG A 130 8.79 -4.59 -7.80
N VAL A 131 8.66 -5.20 -8.97
CA VAL A 131 7.37 -5.55 -9.56
C VAL A 131 6.74 -6.66 -8.69
N MET A 132 5.46 -6.52 -8.35
CA MET A 132 4.73 -7.58 -7.67
C MET A 132 4.39 -8.69 -8.65
N ILE A 133 4.50 -9.94 -8.20
CA ILE A 133 4.18 -11.12 -9.00
C ILE A 133 2.86 -11.72 -8.50
N ASN A 134 2.00 -12.13 -9.43
CA ASN A 134 0.82 -12.90 -9.10
C ASN A 134 1.25 -14.31 -8.68
N ARG A 135 1.05 -14.66 -7.42
CA ARG A 135 1.45 -15.96 -6.84
C ARG A 135 0.81 -17.19 -7.47
N LYS A 136 -0.28 -17.04 -8.24
CA LYS A 136 -0.96 -18.17 -8.90
C LYS A 136 -0.46 -18.41 -10.31
N THR A 137 -0.14 -17.34 -11.04
CA THR A 137 0.24 -17.40 -12.46
C THR A 137 1.72 -17.14 -12.67
N ASP A 138 2.44 -16.72 -11.63
CA ASP A 138 3.83 -16.26 -11.65
C ASP A 138 4.12 -15.17 -12.70
N LEU A 139 3.08 -14.42 -13.06
CA LEU A 139 3.16 -13.29 -14.01
C LEU A 139 3.32 -11.97 -13.26
N PRO A 140 4.04 -10.99 -13.85
CA PRO A 140 4.20 -9.67 -13.26
C PRO A 140 2.87 -8.92 -13.27
N MET A 141 2.61 -8.18 -12.20
CA MET A 141 1.43 -7.32 -12.05
C MET A 141 1.81 -5.86 -12.28
N PRO A 142 0.85 -5.00 -12.68
CA PRO A 142 1.04 -3.55 -12.80
C PRO A 142 1.09 -2.84 -11.42
N LEU A 143 1.88 -3.41 -10.50
CA LEU A 143 2.05 -2.98 -9.11
C LEU A 143 3.53 -3.01 -8.76
N PHE A 144 4.05 -1.89 -8.27
CA PHE A 144 5.44 -1.76 -7.88
C PHE A 144 5.56 -1.48 -6.38
N LEU A 145 6.52 -2.15 -5.74
CA LEU A 145 6.79 -2.10 -4.32
C LEU A 145 8.18 -1.47 -4.08
N PRO A 146 8.25 -0.14 -3.86
CA PRO A 146 9.47 0.50 -3.37
C PRO A 146 9.83 0.01 -1.96
N LYS A 147 11.12 -0.09 -1.68
CA LYS A 147 11.67 -0.45 -0.37
C LYS A 147 12.33 0.74 0.31
N ASN A 148 12.45 0.64 1.64
CA ASN A 148 13.15 1.56 2.55
C ASN A 148 12.28 2.72 3.06
N GLU A 149 12.93 3.69 3.70
CA GLU A 149 12.34 4.82 4.40
C GLU A 149 11.65 5.77 3.43
N ILE A 150 10.42 5.42 3.11
CA ILE A 150 9.55 6.26 2.31
C ILE A 150 8.85 7.23 3.26
N ASN A 151 8.92 8.53 2.96
CA ASN A 151 8.21 9.56 3.72
C ASN A 151 6.71 9.57 3.36
N LYS A 152 5.88 10.16 4.23
CA LYS A 152 4.43 10.30 3.99
C LYS A 152 4.12 11.07 2.70
N ASP A 153 5.05 11.92 2.27
CA ASP A 153 4.91 12.75 1.06
C ASP A 153 4.82 11.93 -0.23
N VAL A 154 5.26 10.66 -0.21
CA VAL A 154 5.10 9.75 -1.35
C VAL A 154 3.64 9.64 -1.79
N TYR A 155 2.68 9.76 -0.87
CA TYR A 155 1.27 9.59 -1.19
C TYR A 155 0.69 10.79 -1.96
N ASN A 156 1.42 11.90 -2.02
CA ASN A 156 1.03 13.10 -2.77
C ASN A 156 1.47 13.04 -4.24
N ILE A 157 2.35 12.10 -4.62
CA ILE A 157 2.81 11.94 -5.99
C ILE A 157 1.70 11.35 -6.85
N THR A 158 1.29 12.10 -7.87
CA THR A 158 0.24 11.72 -8.83
C THR A 158 0.79 11.24 -10.18
N GLU A 159 2.07 11.50 -10.46
CA GLU A 159 2.69 11.23 -11.75
C GLU A 159 4.13 10.77 -11.59
N ILE A 160 4.50 9.70 -12.31
CA ILE A 160 5.85 9.14 -12.36
C ILE A 160 6.14 8.82 -13.82
N CYS A 161 7.32 9.21 -14.33
CA CYS A 161 7.73 8.98 -15.72
C CYS A 161 6.65 9.39 -16.76
N TYR A 162 6.02 10.55 -16.59
CA TYR A 162 4.94 11.06 -17.47
C TYR A 162 3.67 10.19 -17.51
N LYS A 163 3.50 9.29 -16.54
CA LYS A 163 2.33 8.42 -16.39
C LYS A 163 1.61 8.75 -15.10
N LYS A 164 0.29 8.87 -15.19
CA LYS A 164 -0.57 9.05 -14.01
C LYS A 164 -0.55 7.79 -13.16
N VAL A 165 -0.16 7.94 -11.89
CA VAL A 165 -0.06 6.83 -10.94
C VAL A 165 -0.90 7.11 -9.70
N LYS A 166 -1.21 6.04 -8.96
CA LYS A 166 -1.84 6.15 -7.65
C LYS A 166 -1.00 5.38 -6.64
N ILE A 167 -0.39 6.11 -5.71
CA ILE A 167 0.39 5.52 -4.63
C ILE A 167 -0.54 5.26 -3.44
N LYS A 168 -0.57 4.02 -2.95
CA LYS A 168 -1.39 3.61 -1.80
C LYS A 168 -0.53 2.97 -0.72
N PRO A 169 -0.94 3.01 0.55
CA PRO A 169 -0.36 2.16 1.58
C PRO A 169 -0.44 0.69 1.16
N LEU A 170 0.59 -0.10 1.50
CA LEU A 170 0.55 -1.54 1.30
C LEU A 170 -0.51 -2.17 2.20
N ASP A 171 -1.43 -2.93 1.59
CA ASP A 171 -2.51 -3.58 2.30
C ASP A 171 -1.96 -4.54 3.37
N LYS A 172 -2.44 -4.39 4.60
CA LYS A 172 -2.10 -5.29 5.69
C LYS A 172 -2.82 -6.61 5.48
N LYS A 173 -2.17 -7.71 5.88
CA LYS A 173 -2.83 -9.01 5.95
C LYS A 173 -4.07 -8.89 6.84
N LYS A 174 -5.18 -9.48 6.39
CA LYS A 174 -6.40 -9.59 7.18
C LYS A 174 -6.17 -10.59 8.31
N GLY A 175 -6.54 -10.24 9.53
CA GLY A 175 -6.42 -11.08 10.73
C GLY A 175 -5.28 -10.69 11.69
N PRO A 176 -5.28 -11.26 12.91
CA PRO A 176 -4.26 -10.96 13.90
C PRO A 176 -2.90 -11.53 13.49
N ALA A 177 -1.83 -10.79 13.78
CA ALA A 177 -0.47 -11.30 13.59
C ALA A 177 -0.23 -12.49 14.53
N GLN A 178 0.30 -13.59 13.99
CA GLN A 178 0.74 -14.75 14.76
C GLN A 178 2.26 -14.73 14.94
N CYS A 179 2.70 -14.97 16.16
CA CYS A 179 4.10 -15.04 16.52
C CYS A 179 4.65 -16.42 16.16
N PHE A 180 5.58 -16.49 15.22
CA PHE A 180 6.22 -17.74 14.83
C PHE A 180 7.11 -18.37 15.92
N ARG A 181 7.43 -17.63 17.00
CA ARG A 181 8.21 -18.15 18.13
C ARG A 181 7.32 -18.93 19.10
N CYS A 182 6.31 -18.28 19.68
CA CYS A 182 5.48 -18.88 20.74
C CYS A 182 4.06 -19.28 20.29
N GLN A 183 3.74 -19.12 19.00
CA GLN A 183 2.42 -19.36 18.41
C GLN A 183 1.27 -18.50 18.96
N GLY A 184 1.57 -17.47 19.76
CA GLY A 184 0.58 -16.52 20.26
C GLY A 184 0.17 -15.46 19.23
N PHE A 185 -0.96 -14.80 19.45
CA PHE A 185 -1.50 -13.76 18.56
C PHE A 185 -1.12 -12.33 19.00
N PHE A 186 -1.36 -11.35 18.11
CA PHE A 186 -1.21 -9.89 18.28
C PHE A 186 0.22 -9.36 18.45
N HIS A 187 1.25 -10.17 18.20
CA HIS A 187 2.64 -9.72 18.26
C HIS A 187 3.53 -10.43 17.23
N SER A 188 4.67 -9.80 16.92
CA SER A 188 5.69 -10.38 16.04
C SER A 188 6.72 -11.16 16.85
N SER A 189 7.33 -12.17 16.22
CA SER A 189 8.45 -12.92 16.81
C SER A 189 9.67 -12.05 17.10
N LYS A 190 9.87 -10.94 16.37
CA LYS A 190 11.00 -10.02 16.55
C LYS A 190 11.12 -9.47 17.97
N PHE A 191 9.98 -9.21 18.61
CA PHE A 191 9.88 -8.58 19.93
C PHE A 191 9.32 -9.54 20.98
N CYS A 192 9.36 -10.85 20.71
CA CYS A 192 8.86 -11.88 21.61
C CYS A 192 10.01 -12.48 22.41
N THR A 193 9.96 -12.44 23.74
CA THR A 193 10.93 -13.11 24.61
C THR A 193 10.40 -14.42 25.22
N ARG A 194 9.17 -14.80 24.87
CA ARG A 194 8.56 -16.06 25.31
C ARG A 194 9.27 -17.26 24.71
N ASN A 195 9.24 -18.36 25.44
CA ASN A 195 9.78 -19.64 24.97
C ASN A 195 9.03 -20.14 23.72
N ALA A 196 9.74 -20.92 22.91
CA ALA A 196 9.13 -21.58 21.77
C ALA A 196 8.16 -22.67 22.25
N LYS A 197 7.08 -22.85 21.50
CA LYS A 197 6.11 -23.92 21.75
C LYS A 197 6.40 -25.11 20.85
#